data_AF-A0A7X4Y9J9-F1
#
_entry.id   AF-A0A7X4Y9J9-F1
#
_cell.length_a   1.000
_cell.length_b   1.000
_cell.length_c   1.000
_cell.angle_alpha   90.00
_cell.angle_beta   90.00
_cell.angle_gamma   90.00
#
_symmetry.space_group_name_H-M   'P 1'
#
loop_
_entity.id
_entity.type
_entity.pdbx_description
1 polymer ?
#
loop_
_entity_poly.entity_id
_entity_poly.type
_entity_poly.pdbx_seq_one_letter_code
_entity_poly.pdbx_strand_id
1 'polypeptide(L)'
;MSITLTNALGRLVTFLLPHESYCVARGECACSVQPGRGGRRLPSSLTLASGVSLEDVPEAALCVPAVAAAIRRGEVALKRQAPTAPPSSPPSAAPEVSARVSRKKRGAS
;
A
#
# COMPACT_ATOMS: atom_id res chain seq x y z
N MET A 1 -2.02 2.31 5.32
CA MET A 1 -1.43 2.24 3.96
C MET A 1 -1.31 0.77 3.61
N SER A 2 -1.65 0.36 2.38
CA SER A 2 -1.41 -1.01 1.93
C SER A 2 -0.13 -1.08 1.11
N ILE A 3 0.61 -2.18 1.27
CA ILE A 3 1.85 -2.45 0.56
C ILE A 3 1.66 -3.69 -0.28
N THR A 4 2.00 -3.58 -1.56
CA THR A 4 2.05 -4.69 -2.48
C THR A 4 3.51 -4.97 -2.82
N LEU A 5 3.92 -6.22 -2.70
CA LEU A 5 5.23 -6.70 -3.14
C LEU A 5 5.05 -7.62 -4.34
N THR A 6 5.76 -7.34 -5.44
CA THR A 6 5.74 -8.19 -6.63
C THR A 6 7.12 -8.78 -6.83
N ASN A 7 7.20 -10.10 -6.92
CA ASN A 7 8.46 -10.78 -7.25
C ASN A 7 8.74 -10.66 -8.75
N ALA A 8 9.77 -9.90 -9.10
CA ALA A 8 10.21 -9.71 -10.48
C ALA A 8 11.16 -10.83 -10.94
N LEU A 9 11.61 -11.70 -10.02
CA LEU A 9 12.43 -12.85 -10.37
C LEU A 9 11.58 -13.99 -10.93
N GLY A 10 12.13 -14.68 -11.93
CA GLY A 10 11.57 -15.91 -12.51
C GLY A 10 11.65 -17.15 -11.60
N ARG A 11 11.82 -16.96 -10.28
CA ARG A 11 11.97 -18.02 -9.29
C ARG A 11 11.28 -17.67 -7.98
N LEU A 12 10.97 -18.67 -7.17
CA LEU A 12 10.43 -18.48 -5.83
C LEU A 12 11.46 -17.81 -4.93
N VAL A 13 11.01 -16.85 -4.12
CA VAL A 13 11.84 -16.17 -3.13
C VAL A 13 11.17 -16.23 -1.78
N THR A 14 11.96 -16.58 -0.75
CA THR A 14 11.50 -16.60 0.64
C THR A 14 12.44 -15.77 1.51
N PHE A 15 11.85 -14.89 2.30
CA PHE A 15 12.55 -14.09 3.29
C PHE A 15 12.20 -14.58 4.69
N LEU A 16 13.21 -14.83 5.51
CA LEU A 16 12.99 -14.93 6.95
C LEU A 16 12.67 -13.53 7.50
N LEU A 17 11.78 -13.48 8.48
CA LEU A 17 11.36 -12.25 9.16
C LEU A 17 11.87 -12.31 10.62
N PRO A 18 13.11 -11.88 10.90
CA PRO A 18 13.71 -11.97 12.23
C PRO A 18 12.94 -11.13 13.25
N HIS A 19 12.88 -11.60 14.49
CA HIS A 19 12.17 -10.92 15.58
C HIS A 19 12.59 -9.44 15.72
N GLU A 20 13.89 -9.20 15.80
CA GLU A 20 14.49 -7.88 16.06
C GLU A 20 14.18 -6.83 14.98
N SER A 21 13.91 -7.25 13.74
CA SER A 21 13.62 -6.31 12.64
C SER A 21 12.14 -6.27 12.30
N TYR A 22 11.47 -7.43 12.23
CA TYR A 22 10.09 -7.51 11.81
C TYR A 22 9.10 -7.30 12.96
N CYS A 23 9.24 -8.07 14.05
CA CYS A 23 8.27 -8.02 15.16
C CYS A 23 8.37 -6.68 15.90
N VAL A 24 9.59 -6.18 16.11
CA VAL A 24 9.82 -4.87 16.73
C VAL A 24 9.20 -3.75 15.88
N ALA A 25 9.43 -3.74 14.56
CA ALA A 25 8.85 -2.72 13.68
C ALA A 25 7.33 -2.83 13.55
N ARG A 26 6.78 -4.04 13.63
CA ARG A 26 5.33 -4.28 13.59
C ARG A 26 4.62 -3.88 14.89
N GLY A 27 5.35 -3.84 16.01
CA GLY A 27 4.78 -3.64 17.35
C GLY A 27 4.03 -4.86 17.91
N GLU A 28 4.03 -5.98 17.18
CA GLU A 28 3.33 -7.22 17.53
C GLU A 28 4.19 -8.43 17.14
N CYS A 29 4.31 -9.41 18.05
CA CYS A 29 5.11 -10.59 17.80
C CYS A 29 4.40 -11.57 16.85
N ALA A 30 5.02 -11.82 15.70
CA ALA A 30 4.54 -12.80 14.70
C ALA A 30 5.33 -14.12 14.71
N CYS A 31 6.20 -14.34 15.70
CA CYS A 31 6.94 -15.60 15.85
C CYS A 31 6.02 -16.69 16.39
N SER A 32 6.17 -17.92 15.89
CA SER A 32 5.57 -19.08 16.55
C SER A 32 6.45 -19.53 17.70
N VAL A 33 5.85 -20.16 18.72
CA VAL A 33 6.56 -20.72 19.86
C VAL A 33 6.49 -22.23 19.76
N GLN A 34 7.65 -22.88 19.64
CA GLN A 34 7.74 -24.34 19.67
C GLN A 34 7.46 -24.85 21.10
N PRO A 35 6.52 -25.79 21.29
CA PRO A 35 6.25 -26.36 22.60
C PRO A 35 7.45 -27.20 23.07
N GLY A 36 7.81 -27.08 24.35
CA GLY A 36 8.91 -27.83 24.96
C GLY A 36 9.65 -27.07 26.06
N ARG A 37 10.55 -27.75 26.78
CA ARG A 37 11.35 -27.16 27.86
C ARG A 37 12.35 -26.15 27.26
N GLY A 38 12.03 -24.86 27.35
CA GLY A 38 12.88 -23.76 26.86
C GLY A 38 12.31 -22.94 25.70
N GLY A 39 11.09 -23.23 25.24
CA GLY A 39 10.28 -22.37 24.36
C GLY A 39 11.06 -21.56 23.31
N ARG A 40 11.57 -22.22 22.26
CA ARG A 40 12.26 -21.50 21.18
C ARG A 40 11.24 -20.76 20.31
N ARG A 41 11.51 -19.48 20.07
CA ARG A 41 10.79 -18.68 19.08
C ARG A 41 11.28 -19.04 17.68
N LEU A 42 10.34 -19.30 16.78
CA LEU A 42 10.61 -19.46 15.36
C LEU A 42 10.16 -18.20 14.62
N PRO A 43 11.05 -17.56 13.84
CA PRO A 43 10.68 -16.41 13.03
C PRO A 43 9.66 -16.81 11.96
N SER A 44 8.80 -15.88 11.60
CA SER A 44 7.92 -16.05 10.44
C SER A 44 8.71 -15.87 9.14
N SER A 45 8.07 -16.21 8.02
CA SER A 45 8.65 -16.08 6.68
C SER A 45 7.66 -15.43 5.73
N LEU A 46 8.17 -14.64 4.78
CA LEU A 46 7.44 -14.10 3.64
C LEU A 46 7.89 -14.83 2.38
N THR A 47 6.97 -15.51 1.69
CA THR A 47 7.26 -16.20 0.43
C THR A 47 6.52 -15.54 -0.71
N LEU A 48 7.24 -15.24 -1.79
CA LEU A 48 6.69 -14.68 -3.01
C LEU A 48 6.95 -15.66 -4.17
N ALA A 49 5.87 -16.13 -4.78
CA ALA A 49 5.96 -16.91 -6.01
C ALA A 49 6.42 -16.03 -7.19
N SER A 50 7.04 -16.63 -8.19
CA SER A 50 7.55 -15.93 -9.38
C SER A 50 6.44 -15.16 -10.09
N GLY A 51 6.64 -13.87 -10.34
CA GLY A 51 5.68 -13.00 -11.04
C GLY A 51 4.39 -12.69 -10.27
N VAL A 52 4.26 -13.15 -9.02
CA VAL A 52 3.06 -12.93 -8.20
C VAL A 52 3.20 -11.65 -7.39
N SER A 53 2.10 -10.89 -7.32
CA SER A 53 1.95 -9.74 -6.45
C SER A 53 1.24 -10.17 -5.17
N LEU A 54 1.88 -9.96 -4.02
CA LEU A 54 1.28 -10.16 -2.71
C LEU A 54 0.82 -8.80 -2.19
N GLU A 55 -0.49 -8.68 -1.96
CA GLU A 55 -1.14 -7.49 -1.43
C GLU A 55 -1.17 -7.49 0.10
N ASP A 56 -1.47 -6.33 0.68
CA ASP A 56 -1.62 -6.12 2.13
C ASP A 56 -0.45 -6.64 2.98
N VAL A 57 0.76 -6.55 2.45
CA VAL A 57 1.97 -6.93 3.17
C VAL A 57 2.20 -5.93 4.32
N PRO A 58 2.48 -6.40 5.55
CA PRO A 58 2.79 -5.50 6.65
C PRO A 58 4.01 -4.62 6.37
N GLU A 59 3.92 -3.32 6.65
CA GLU A 59 5.00 -2.36 6.40
C GLU A 59 6.30 -2.72 7.12
N ALA A 60 6.20 -3.35 8.28
CA ALA A 60 7.33 -3.89 9.02
C ALA A 60 8.21 -4.86 8.21
N ALA A 61 7.68 -5.51 7.16
CA ALA A 61 8.48 -6.35 6.27
C ALA A 61 9.58 -5.55 5.54
N LEU A 62 9.36 -4.24 5.32
CA LEU A 62 10.35 -3.34 4.71
C LEU A 62 11.53 -3.02 5.64
N CYS A 63 11.36 -3.20 6.96
CA CYS A 63 12.43 -3.06 7.95
C CYS A 63 13.38 -4.28 7.96
N VAL A 64 13.01 -5.38 7.31
CA VAL A 64 13.87 -6.56 7.21
C VAL A 64 14.99 -6.32 6.18
N PRO A 65 16.28 -6.42 6.56
CA PRO A 65 17.38 -6.06 5.68
C PRO A 65 17.41 -6.80 4.34
N ALA A 66 17.04 -8.08 4.34
CA ALA A 66 17.00 -8.91 3.14
C ALA A 66 15.91 -8.46 2.16
N VAL A 67 14.72 -8.09 2.67
CA VAL A 67 13.62 -7.57 1.85
C VAL A 67 14.02 -6.22 1.27
N ALA A 68 14.55 -5.32 2.10
CA ALA A 68 15.01 -4.00 1.64
C ALA A 68 16.13 -4.11 0.58
N ALA A 69 17.04 -5.08 0.73
CA ALA A 69 18.09 -5.33 -0.25
C ALA A 69 17.51 -5.86 -1.58
N ALA A 70 16.56 -6.79 -1.53
CA ALA A 70 15.90 -7.32 -2.72
C ALA A 70 15.14 -6.22 -3.50
N ILE A 71 14.49 -5.30 -2.79
CA ILE A 71 13.83 -4.13 -3.41
C ILE A 71 14.86 -3.22 -4.08
N ARG A 72 15.96 -2.88 -3.39
CA ARG A 72 17.01 -2.03 -3.96
C ARG A 72 17.68 -2.64 -5.20
N ARG A 73 17.76 -3.97 -5.27
CA ARG A 73 18.30 -4.71 -6.42
C ARG A 73 17.31 -4.85 -7.58
N GLY A 74 16.04 -4.46 -7.39
CA GLY A 74 14.99 -4.66 -8.38
C GLY A 74 14.48 -6.10 -8.47
N GLU A 75 14.83 -6.96 -7.51
CA GLU A 75 14.33 -8.34 -7.44
C GLU A 75 12.87 -8.38 -6.97
N VAL A 76 12.47 -7.43 -6.12
CA VAL A 76 11.11 -7.25 -5.63
C VAL A 76 10.65 -5.82 -5.92
N ALA A 77 9.56 -5.67 -6.67
CA ALA A 77 8.93 -4.38 -6.88
C ALA A 77 8.01 -4.05 -5.69
N LEU A 78 8.08 -2.81 -5.21
CA LEU A 78 7.27 -2.29 -4.10
C LEU A 78 6.25 -1.28 -4.65
N LYS A 79 4.98 -1.48 -4.34
CA LYS A 79 3.92 -0.49 -4.56
C LYS A 79 3.27 -0.11 -3.23
N ARG A 80 3.24 1.18 -2.91
CA ARG A 80 2.54 1.73 -1.74
C ARG A 80 1.23 2.35 -2.20
N GLN A 81 0.11 1.92 -1.63
CA GLN A 81 -1.17 2.54 -1.88
C GLN A 81 -1.55 3.40 -0.67
N ALA A 82 -1.65 4.72 -0.90
CA ALA A 82 -2.23 5.62 0.07
C ALA A 82 -3.73 5.30 0.22
N PRO A 83 -4.32 5.44 1.42
CA PRO A 83 -5.76 5.41 1.55
C PRO A 83 -6.33 6.49 0.62
N THR A 84 -7.11 6.09 -0.36
CA THR A 84 -7.81 7.03 -1.23
C THR A 84 -8.75 7.85 -0.35
N ALA A 85 -8.50 9.15 -0.25
CA ALA A 85 -9.45 10.07 0.37
C ALA A 85 -10.80 9.93 -0.35
N PRO A 86 -11.94 9.98 0.37
CA PRO A 86 -13.24 9.95 -0.28
C PRO A 86 -13.31 11.10 -1.30
N PRO A 87 -13.95 10.91 -2.47
CA PRO A 87 -14.03 11.97 -3.47
C PRO A 87 -14.70 13.19 -2.84
N SER A 88 -13.96 14.28 -2.74
CA SER A 88 -14.49 15.58 -2.34
C SER A 88 -15.62 15.95 -3.30
N SER A 89 -16.81 16.15 -2.74
CA SER A 89 -18.02 16.55 -3.46
C SER A 89 -17.74 17.76 -4.36
N PRO A 90 -18.35 17.84 -5.56
CA PRO A 90 -18.14 18.97 -6.45
C PRO A 90 -18.63 20.28 -5.80
N PRO A 91 -18.03 21.44 -6.11
CA PRO A 91 -18.42 22.71 -5.51
C PRO A 91 -19.87 23.01 -5.88
N SER A 92 -20.69 23.27 -4.85
CA SER A 92 -22.06 23.72 -5.00
C SER A 92 -22.09 25.00 -5.83
N ALA A 93 -22.57 24.91 -7.07
CA ALA A 93 -22.75 26.07 -7.92
C ALA A 93 -23.78 27.01 -7.28
N ALA A 94 -23.33 28.19 -6.88
CA ALA A 94 -24.20 29.29 -6.49
C ALA A 94 -25.09 29.68 -7.70
N PRO A 95 -26.42 29.88 -7.52
CA PRO A 95 -27.23 30.46 -8.58
C PRO A 95 -27.14 31.98 -8.46
N GLU A 96 -26.18 32.61 -9.14
CA GLU A 96 -26.31 34.04 -9.43
C GLU A 96 -27.29 34.22 -10.58
N VAL A 97 -28.46 34.74 -10.21
CA VAL A 97 -29.53 35.23 -11.07
C VAL A 97 -28.97 36.28 -12.02
N SER A 98 -28.85 35.97 -13.31
CA SER A 98 -28.59 36.97 -14.36
C SER A 98 -29.72 36.99 -15.37
N ALA A 99 -30.82 37.62 -14.96
CA ALA A 99 -31.86 38.05 -15.87
C ALA A 99 -31.36 39.24 -16.69
N ARG A 100 -30.99 39.01 -17.95
CA ARG A 100 -30.99 40.05 -19.00
C ARG A 100 -31.49 39.46 -20.30
N VAL A 101 -32.79 39.63 -20.55
CA VAL A 101 -33.40 39.32 -21.84
C VAL A 101 -33.92 40.62 -22.47
N SER A 102 -33.41 40.85 -23.68
CA SER A 102 -34.04 41.52 -24.82
C SER A 102 -34.17 43.05 -24.83
N ARG A 103 -33.30 43.68 -25.64
CA ARG A 103 -33.56 44.98 -26.27
C ARG A 103 -33.71 44.80 -27.79
N LYS A 104 -34.78 45.40 -28.31
CA LYS A 104 -34.95 46.00 -29.66
C LYS A 104 -35.65 45.16 -30.75
N LYS A 105 -36.95 45.45 -30.93
CA LYS A 105 -37.67 45.32 -32.21
C LYS A 105 -38.00 46.73 -32.74
N ARG A 106 -37.68 46.98 -34.02
CA ARG A 106 -38.02 48.15 -34.87
C ARG A 106 -39.56 48.26 -35.02
N GLY A 107 -40.23 49.37 -35.36
CA GLY A 107 -39.91 50.72 -35.87
C GLY A 107 -41.23 51.51 -36.08
N ALA A 108 -41.12 52.73 -36.66
CA ALA A 108 -42.10 53.59 -37.38
C ALA A 108 -43.62 53.44 -37.10
N SER A 109 -44.41 54.49 -36.89
CA SER A 109 -44.48 55.83 -37.51
C SER A 109 -45.07 56.84 -36.52
#